data_AF-A0A7J8CMJ6-F1
#
_entry.id   AF-A0A7J8CMJ6-F1
#
_cell.length_a   1.000
_cell.length_b   1.000
_cell.length_c   1.000
_cell.angle_alpha   90.00
_cell.angle_beta   90.00
_cell.angle_gamma   90.00
#
_symmetry.space_group_name_H-M   'P 1'
#
loop_
_entity.id
_entity.type
_entity.pdbx_description
1 polymer ?
#
loop_
_entity_poly.entity_id
_entity_poly.type
_entity_poly.pdbx_seq_one_letter_code
_entity_poly.pdbx_strand_id
1 'polypeptide(L)'
;MAWAYTIFENIKLFRSNEVMSQFYAVLMGKWNESVYIKQKETVTQLLKEMTNVDSQNEGLLTMEQLSTVLKSTFPLKKEEKIQELMEAGGWHPNSSNADLLDYRSLFLEDEEGQSRPFVQQLWEQYLDEKDDYLKELKQELGLELREKVTLPKVREALMTIDPKLDKQTLNSYLSQAFQLPVTELPEEPEEKTENIIIQLQTVLERLQMADVRRMGPREQEPVS
;
A
#
# COMPACT_ATOMS: atom_id res chain seq x y z
N MET A 1 6.98 28.74 18.63
CA MET A 1 7.79 27.69 19.27
C MET A 1 7.01 26.87 20.31
N ALA A 2 6.33 27.46 21.30
CA ALA A 2 5.60 26.69 22.34
C ALA A 2 4.50 25.75 21.77
N TRP A 3 3.77 26.19 20.75
CA TRP A 3 2.70 25.42 20.11
C TRP A 3 3.18 24.11 19.45
N ALA A 4 4.37 24.09 18.84
CA ALA A 4 4.89 22.90 18.17
C ALA A 4 5.28 21.78 19.16
N TYR A 5 5.81 22.14 20.33
CA TYR A 5 6.07 21.19 21.41
C TYR A 5 4.77 20.64 22.00
N THR A 6 3.75 21.48 22.20
CA THR A 6 2.44 21.05 22.68
C THR A 6 1.76 20.09 21.70
N ILE A 7 1.84 20.35 20.39
CA ILE A 7 1.28 19.46 19.36
C ILE A 7 2.03 18.12 19.34
N PHE A 8 3.37 18.14 19.31
CA PHE A 8 4.18 16.92 19.28
C PHE A 8 3.98 16.04 20.52
N GLU A 9 3.92 16.62 21.71
CA GLU A 9 3.65 15.88 22.95
C GLU A 9 2.20 15.35 23.01
N ASN A 10 1.22 16.11 22.50
CA ASN A 10 -0.15 15.59 22.37
C ASN A 10 -0.23 14.41 21.41
N ILE A 11 0.44 14.46 20.26
CA ILE A 11 0.47 13.35 19.29
C ILE A 11 1.07 12.07 19.92
N LYS A 12 2.08 12.20 20.79
CA LYS A 12 2.62 11.04 21.54
C LYS A 12 1.61 10.42 22.51
N LEU A 13 0.67 11.21 23.04
CA LEU A 13 -0.36 10.75 23.98
C LEU A 13 -1.53 10.08 23.26
N PHE A 14 -1.87 10.53 22.05
CA PHE A 14 -2.96 9.99 21.22
C PHE A 14 -2.47 8.97 20.18
N ARG A 15 -1.56 8.05 20.56
CA ARG A 15 -1.09 6.99 19.66
C ARG A 15 -2.16 5.97 19.29
N SER A 16 -3.24 5.89 20.08
CA SER A 16 -4.38 5.04 19.73
C SER A 16 -5.08 5.58 18.50
N ASN A 17 -5.22 6.89 18.32
CA ASN A 17 -5.85 7.53 17.16
C ASN A 17 -5.07 7.22 15.87
N GLU A 18 -5.72 6.60 14.89
CA GLU A 18 -5.09 6.18 13.63
C GLU A 18 -4.44 7.36 12.90
N VAL A 19 -5.19 8.46 12.71
CA VAL A 19 -4.71 9.67 12.01
C VAL A 19 -3.51 10.29 12.71
N MET A 20 -3.52 10.37 14.04
CA MET A 20 -2.42 10.89 14.85
C MET A 20 -1.22 9.95 14.80
N SER A 21 -1.43 8.63 14.81
CA SER A 21 -0.36 7.64 14.68
C SER A 21 0.33 7.74 13.32
N GLN A 22 -0.44 7.91 12.25
CA GLN A 22 0.06 8.04 10.88
C GLN A 22 0.79 9.37 10.70
N PHE A 23 0.22 10.47 11.21
CA PHE A 23 0.88 11.78 11.20
C PHE A 23 2.18 11.77 11.99
N TYR A 24 2.21 11.14 13.17
CA TYR A 24 3.43 10.91 13.93
C TYR A 24 4.45 10.11 13.12
N ALA A 25 4.01 9.07 12.43
CA ALA A 25 4.88 8.22 11.63
C ALA A 25 5.51 9.00 10.46
N VAL A 26 4.77 9.92 9.83
CA VAL A 26 5.30 10.85 8.83
C VAL A 26 6.29 11.83 9.46
N LEU A 27 5.95 12.46 10.59
CA LEU A 27 6.86 13.39 11.30
C LEU A 27 8.17 12.73 11.74
N MET A 28 8.11 11.46 12.13
CA MET A 28 9.29 10.68 12.53
C MET A 28 10.06 10.11 11.34
N GLY A 29 9.64 10.41 10.10
CA GLY A 29 10.27 9.91 8.88
C GLY A 29 10.14 8.39 8.71
N LYS A 30 9.17 7.77 9.37
CA LYS A 30 8.88 6.33 9.21
C LYS A 30 8.08 6.05 7.94
N TRP A 31 7.32 7.03 7.47
CA TRP A 31 6.46 6.94 6.30
C TRP A 31 6.51 8.25 5.52
N ASN A 32 6.42 8.17 4.21
CA ASN A 32 6.18 9.32 3.34
C ASN A 32 4.69 9.64 3.34
N GLU A 33 4.35 10.92 3.20
CA GLU A 33 2.97 11.39 3.08
C GLU A 33 2.24 10.74 1.89
N SER A 34 2.97 10.38 0.83
CA SER A 34 2.42 9.67 -0.33
C SER A 34 1.67 8.39 0.05
N VAL A 35 2.10 7.69 1.10
CA VAL A 35 1.45 6.44 1.52
C VAL A 35 0.07 6.73 2.12
N TYR A 36 -0.04 7.79 2.91
CA TYR A 36 -1.33 8.25 3.45
C TYR A 36 -2.29 8.71 2.36
N ILE A 37 -1.77 9.48 1.39
CA ILE A 37 -2.55 9.93 0.23
C ILE A 37 -3.07 8.71 -0.53
N LYS A 38 -2.22 7.69 -0.74
CA LYS A 38 -2.61 6.44 -1.41
C LYS A 38 -3.70 5.68 -0.68
N GLN A 39 -3.62 5.57 0.65
CA GLN A 39 -4.66 4.94 1.47
C GLN A 39 -6.01 5.64 1.25
N LYS A 40 -6.04 6.97 1.35
CA LYS A 40 -7.25 7.77 1.13
C LYS A 40 -7.81 7.65 -0.27
N GLU A 41 -6.95 7.68 -1.29
CA GLU A 41 -7.37 7.46 -2.68
C GLU A 41 -7.99 6.07 -2.86
N THR A 42 -7.42 5.05 -2.22
CA THR A 42 -7.91 3.66 -2.33
C THR A 42 -9.29 3.53 -1.70
N VAL A 43 -9.49 4.10 -0.50
CA VAL A 43 -10.80 4.18 0.15
C VAL A 43 -11.81 4.93 -0.71
N THR A 44 -11.42 6.08 -1.26
CA THR A 44 -12.29 6.90 -2.13
C THR A 44 -12.69 6.15 -3.40
N GLN A 45 -11.73 5.47 -4.04
CA GLN A 45 -11.97 4.68 -5.24
C GLN A 45 -12.91 3.51 -4.95
N LEU A 46 -12.70 2.79 -3.85
CA LEU A 46 -13.57 1.69 -3.46
C LEU A 46 -14.99 2.15 -3.15
N LEU A 47 -15.14 3.26 -2.40
CA LEU A 47 -16.45 3.85 -2.11
C LEU A 47 -17.18 4.26 -3.40
N LYS A 48 -16.43 4.79 -4.38
CA LYS A 48 -16.98 5.14 -5.69
C LYS A 48 -17.46 3.90 -6.45
N GLU A 49 -16.68 2.83 -6.48
CA GLU A 49 -17.10 1.59 -7.15
C GLU A 49 -18.32 0.95 -6.47
N MET A 50 -18.37 0.95 -5.13
CA MET A 50 -19.55 0.50 -4.38
C MET A 50 -20.79 1.34 -4.72
N THR A 51 -20.63 2.67 -4.78
CA THR A 51 -21.73 3.59 -5.15
C THR A 51 -22.17 3.40 -6.60
N ASN A 52 -21.27 3.04 -7.52
CA ASN A 52 -21.64 2.74 -8.91
C ASN A 52 -22.51 1.48 -9.03
N VAL A 53 -22.27 0.49 -8.17
CA VAL A 53 -23.06 -0.75 -8.13
C VAL A 53 -24.40 -0.54 -7.43
N ASP A 54 -24.46 0.35 -6.45
CA ASP A 54 -25.70 0.79 -5.80
C ASP A 54 -26.51 1.73 -6.72
N SER A 55 -27.15 1.15 -7.74
CA SER A 55 -27.97 1.89 -8.72
C SER A 55 -29.13 2.70 -8.12
N GLN A 56 -29.59 2.33 -6.92
CA GLN A 56 -30.66 3.03 -6.21
C GLN A 56 -30.12 4.10 -5.23
N ASN A 57 -28.80 4.12 -5.01
CA ASN A 57 -28.10 5.01 -4.09
C ASN A 57 -28.67 4.96 -2.65
N GLU A 58 -29.16 3.80 -2.25
CA GLU A 58 -29.76 3.55 -0.93
C GLU A 58 -28.70 3.41 0.17
N GLY A 59 -27.43 3.24 -0.19
CA GLY A 59 -26.34 2.92 0.73
C GLY A 59 -26.21 1.42 1.01
N LEU A 60 -26.88 0.57 0.22
CA LEU A 60 -26.96 -0.87 0.46
C LEU A 60 -26.38 -1.66 -0.71
N LEU A 61 -25.62 -2.70 -0.40
CA LEU A 61 -25.14 -3.69 -1.38
C LEU A 61 -25.43 -5.10 -0.89
N THR A 62 -25.64 -6.03 -1.81
CA THR A 62 -25.67 -7.45 -1.47
C THR A 62 -24.25 -7.97 -1.23
N MET A 63 -24.12 -9.07 -0.47
CA MET A 63 -22.82 -9.72 -0.26
C MET A 63 -22.16 -10.16 -1.58
N GLU A 64 -22.95 -10.60 -2.58
CA GLU A 64 -22.45 -10.91 -3.92
C GLU A 64 -21.89 -9.67 -4.64
N GLN A 65 -22.59 -8.54 -4.55
CA GLN A 65 -22.15 -7.28 -5.12
C GLN A 65 -20.86 -6.80 -4.46
N LEU A 66 -20.76 -6.88 -3.12
CA LEU A 66 -19.55 -6.54 -2.38
C LEU A 66 -18.36 -7.37 -2.86
N SER A 67 -18.51 -8.70 -2.92
CA SER A 67 -17.46 -9.61 -3.39
C SER A 67 -17.00 -9.25 -4.80
N THR A 68 -17.96 -8.97 -5.70
CA THR A 68 -17.66 -8.56 -7.08
C THR A 68 -16.87 -7.26 -7.15
N VAL A 69 -17.26 -6.25 -6.36
CA VAL A 69 -16.56 -4.95 -6.28
C VAL A 69 -15.15 -5.11 -5.72
N LEU A 70 -14.96 -5.94 -4.68
CA LEU A 70 -13.65 -6.18 -4.11
C LEU A 70 -12.72 -6.87 -5.10
N LYS A 71 -13.20 -7.90 -5.81
CA LYS A 71 -12.41 -8.62 -6.84
C LYS A 71 -12.07 -7.73 -8.04
N SER A 72 -12.99 -6.85 -8.45
CA SER A 72 -12.73 -5.93 -9.57
C SER A 72 -11.78 -4.79 -9.18
N THR A 73 -11.88 -4.28 -7.95
CA THR A 73 -11.03 -3.20 -7.44
C THR A 73 -9.63 -3.70 -7.10
N PHE A 74 -9.51 -4.94 -6.62
CA PHE A 74 -8.25 -5.54 -6.19
C PHE A 74 -7.94 -6.86 -6.94
N PRO A 75 -7.67 -6.79 -8.25
CA PRO A 75 -7.47 -7.98 -9.08
C PRO A 75 -6.21 -8.79 -8.74
N LEU A 76 -5.28 -8.22 -7.97
CA LEU A 76 -4.04 -8.89 -7.54
C LEU A 76 -4.14 -9.54 -6.16
N LYS A 77 -5.24 -9.29 -5.41
CA LYS A 77 -5.43 -9.91 -4.09
C LYS A 77 -5.86 -11.36 -4.26
N LYS A 78 -5.33 -12.22 -3.39
CA LYS A 78 -5.74 -13.62 -3.31
C LYS A 78 -7.15 -13.74 -2.75
N GLU A 79 -7.84 -14.83 -3.08
CA GLU A 79 -9.23 -15.06 -2.64
C GLU A 79 -9.34 -15.05 -1.11
N GLU A 80 -8.35 -15.56 -0.39
CA GLU A 80 -8.33 -15.54 1.07
C GLU A 80 -8.29 -14.11 1.62
N LYS A 81 -7.55 -13.21 0.96
CA LYS A 81 -7.49 -11.79 1.34
C LYS A 81 -8.78 -11.05 1.00
N ILE A 82 -9.44 -11.39 -0.09
CA ILE A 82 -10.79 -10.88 -0.40
C ILE A 82 -11.78 -11.36 0.66
N GLN A 83 -11.69 -12.62 1.07
CA GLN A 83 -12.54 -13.22 2.08
C GLN A 83 -12.36 -12.55 3.46
N GLU A 84 -11.12 -12.27 3.88
CA GLU A 84 -10.85 -11.49 5.10
C GLU A 84 -11.52 -10.09 5.04
N LEU A 85 -11.54 -9.44 3.88
CA LEU A 85 -12.21 -8.14 3.70
C LEU A 85 -13.74 -8.27 3.77
N MET A 86 -14.30 -9.34 3.20
CA MET A 86 -15.72 -9.66 3.33
C MET A 86 -16.11 -9.83 4.79
N GLU A 87 -15.32 -10.59 5.56
CA GLU A 87 -15.53 -10.83 7.00
C GLU A 87 -15.42 -9.54 7.82
N ALA A 88 -14.41 -8.71 7.54
CA ALA A 88 -14.26 -7.39 8.17
C ALA A 88 -15.41 -6.43 7.80
N GLY A 89 -16.08 -6.67 6.66
CA GLY A 89 -17.29 -5.98 6.22
C GLY A 89 -18.59 -6.51 6.86
N GLY A 90 -18.52 -7.56 7.68
CA GLY A 90 -19.68 -8.16 8.36
C GLY A 90 -20.25 -9.41 7.68
N TRP A 91 -19.54 -10.00 6.71
CA TRP A 91 -19.90 -11.31 6.17
C TRP A 91 -19.61 -12.42 7.18
N HIS A 92 -20.48 -13.43 7.22
CA HIS A 92 -20.31 -14.64 8.02
C HIS A 92 -20.64 -15.88 7.19
N PRO A 93 -20.19 -17.09 7.58
CA PRO A 93 -20.50 -18.33 6.85
C PRO A 93 -22.00 -18.63 6.70
N ASN A 94 -22.84 -18.04 7.57
CA ASN A 94 -24.30 -18.15 7.51
C ASN A 94 -24.96 -17.06 6.67
N SER A 95 -24.18 -16.10 6.15
CA SER A 95 -24.70 -15.02 5.32
C SER A 95 -25.11 -15.54 3.95
N SER A 96 -26.30 -15.14 3.51
CA SER A 96 -26.75 -15.38 2.14
C SER A 96 -26.10 -14.36 1.19
N ASN A 97 -25.90 -14.76 -0.06
CA ASN A 97 -25.44 -13.84 -1.12
C ASN A 97 -26.39 -12.65 -1.31
N ALA A 98 -27.67 -12.81 -0.95
CA ALA A 98 -28.70 -11.76 -1.03
C ALA A 98 -28.79 -10.89 0.24
N ASP A 99 -28.00 -11.17 1.27
CA ASP A 99 -28.00 -10.34 2.49
C ASP A 99 -27.50 -8.94 2.17
N LEU A 100 -28.21 -7.94 2.70
CA LEU A 100 -27.91 -6.54 2.48
C LEU A 100 -26.93 -6.02 3.52
N LEU A 101 -25.96 -5.24 3.06
CA LEU A 101 -24.95 -4.57 3.84
C LEU A 101 -25.01 -3.06 3.62
N ASP A 102 -25.02 -2.30 4.71
CA ASP A 102 -24.80 -0.84 4.66
C ASP A 102 -23.30 -0.57 4.43
N TYR A 103 -22.93 -0.40 3.16
CA TYR A 103 -21.54 -0.20 2.78
C TYR A 103 -21.00 1.16 3.21
N ARG A 104 -21.85 2.17 3.38
CA ARG A 104 -21.41 3.51 3.81
C ARG A 104 -20.89 3.47 5.24
N SER A 105 -21.51 2.64 6.07
CA SER A 105 -21.09 2.44 7.46
C SER A 105 -19.66 1.90 7.61
N LEU A 106 -19.14 1.18 6.60
CA LEU A 106 -17.79 0.62 6.60
C LEU A 106 -16.69 1.69 6.57
N PHE A 107 -16.99 2.88 6.08
CA PHE A 107 -16.03 3.97 5.88
C PHE A 107 -16.17 5.09 6.91
N LEU A 108 -17.06 4.95 7.89
CA LEU A 108 -17.19 5.91 8.97
C LEU A 108 -16.04 5.77 9.96
N GLU A 109 -15.63 6.87 10.57
CA GLU A 109 -14.75 6.87 11.74
C GLU A 109 -15.60 6.88 13.02
N ASP A 110 -15.07 6.32 14.11
CA ASP A 110 -15.71 6.46 15.42
C ASP A 110 -15.45 7.85 16.05
N GLU A 111 -15.99 8.08 17.26
CA GLU A 111 -15.82 9.35 17.97
C GLU A 111 -14.36 9.68 18.30
N GLU A 112 -13.50 8.67 18.32
CA GLU A 112 -12.06 8.80 18.55
C GLU A 112 -11.26 8.92 17.24
N GLY A 113 -11.92 8.93 16.08
CA GLY A 113 -11.28 9.01 14.77
C GLY A 113 -10.62 7.69 14.32
N GLN A 114 -11.04 6.55 14.86
CA GLN A 114 -10.62 5.23 14.36
C GLN A 114 -11.43 4.83 13.16
N SER A 115 -10.75 4.31 12.14
CA SER A 115 -11.45 3.63 11.06
C SER A 115 -12.10 2.33 11.54
N ARG A 116 -13.19 1.92 10.89
CA ARG A 116 -13.85 0.62 11.14
C ARG A 116 -12.93 -0.55 10.77
N PRO A 117 -13.20 -1.77 11.28
CA PRO A 117 -12.41 -2.97 10.99
C PRO A 117 -12.15 -3.20 9.51
N PHE A 118 -13.11 -2.89 8.64
CA PHE A 118 -12.96 -3.02 7.19
C PHE A 118 -11.81 -2.16 6.61
N VAL A 119 -11.75 -0.88 6.99
CA VAL A 119 -10.69 0.02 6.50
C VAL A 119 -9.35 -0.30 7.16
N GLN A 120 -9.36 -0.73 8.42
CA GLN A 120 -8.16 -1.24 9.10
C GLN A 120 -7.60 -2.47 8.38
N GLN A 121 -8.45 -3.44 8.01
CA GLN A 121 -8.05 -4.63 7.26
C GLN A 121 -7.46 -4.28 5.89
N LEU A 122 -8.05 -3.31 5.17
CA LEU A 122 -7.49 -2.82 3.90
C LEU A 122 -6.08 -2.27 4.09
N TRP A 123 -5.85 -1.55 5.18
CA TRP A 123 -4.55 -1.00 5.51
C TRP A 123 -3.53 -2.08 5.90
N GLU A 124 -3.91 -2.99 6.79
CA GLU A 124 -3.06 -4.11 7.19
C GLU A 124 -2.64 -4.97 6.00
N GLN A 125 -3.58 -5.31 5.12
CA GLN A 125 -3.26 -6.05 3.90
C GLN A 125 -2.31 -5.29 2.97
N TYR A 126 -2.46 -3.97 2.84
CA TYR A 126 -1.52 -3.16 2.06
C TYR A 126 -0.10 -3.20 2.64
N LEU A 127 0.02 -3.14 3.98
CA LEU A 127 1.31 -3.23 4.67
C LEU A 127 1.97 -4.60 4.43
N ASP A 128 1.20 -5.68 4.59
CA ASP A 128 1.67 -7.04 4.38
C ASP A 128 2.14 -7.25 2.93
N GLU A 129 1.33 -6.80 1.95
CA GLU A 129 1.66 -6.90 0.53
C GLU A 129 2.95 -6.15 0.17
N LYS A 130 3.15 -4.98 0.76
CA LYS A 130 4.35 -4.18 0.58
C LYS A 130 5.58 -4.85 1.21
N ASP A 131 5.44 -5.37 2.42
CA ASP A 131 6.51 -6.09 3.10
C ASP A 131 6.93 -7.33 2.30
N ASP A 132 5.96 -8.07 1.76
CA ASP A 132 6.22 -9.22 0.90
C ASP A 132 6.89 -8.83 -0.41
N TYR A 133 6.45 -7.74 -1.05
CA TYR A 133 7.10 -7.21 -2.25
C TYR A 133 8.57 -6.81 -2.01
N LEU A 134 8.87 -6.19 -0.88
CA LEU A 134 10.25 -5.81 -0.52
C LEU A 134 11.11 -7.02 -0.11
N LYS A 135 10.52 -8.06 0.50
CA LYS A 135 11.20 -9.34 0.72
C LYS A 135 11.56 -10.00 -0.60
N GLU A 136 10.66 -10.00 -1.59
CA GLU A 136 10.93 -10.52 -2.92
C GLU A 136 12.06 -9.74 -3.62
N LEU A 137 12.04 -8.40 -3.56
CA LEU A 137 13.13 -7.58 -4.08
C LEU A 137 14.48 -7.93 -3.44
N LYS A 138 14.51 -8.13 -2.12
CA LYS A 138 15.71 -8.56 -1.41
C LYS A 138 16.19 -9.94 -1.87
N GLN A 139 15.27 -10.89 -2.06
CA GLN A 139 15.57 -12.24 -2.53
C GLN A 139 16.14 -12.22 -3.95
N GLU A 140 15.54 -11.45 -4.85
CA GLU A 140 16.01 -11.29 -6.24
C GLU A 140 17.41 -10.69 -6.30
N LEU A 141 17.69 -9.69 -5.46
CA LEU A 141 19.03 -9.11 -5.38
C LEU A 141 20.08 -10.10 -4.85
N GLY A 142 19.70 -11.08 -4.04
CA GLY A 142 20.61 -12.11 -3.51
C GLY A 142 21.73 -11.54 -2.62
N LEU A 143 21.51 -10.36 -2.03
CA LEU A 143 22.49 -9.62 -1.25
C LEU A 143 22.12 -9.58 0.24
N GLU A 144 23.14 -9.57 1.09
CA GLU A 144 22.99 -9.35 2.52
C GLU A 144 22.72 -7.86 2.83
N LEU A 145 22.03 -7.58 3.94
CA LEU A 145 21.60 -6.20 4.27
C LEU A 145 22.75 -5.19 4.34
N ARG A 146 23.94 -5.63 4.75
CA ARG A 146 25.14 -4.79 4.90
C ARG A 146 25.89 -4.57 3.58
N GLU A 147 25.55 -5.34 2.55
CA GLU A 147 26.19 -5.25 1.25
C GLU A 147 25.73 -4.02 0.48
N LYS A 148 26.54 -3.66 -0.51
CA LYS A 148 26.31 -2.50 -1.36
C LYS A 148 25.60 -2.94 -2.63
N VAL A 149 24.60 -2.16 -3.03
CA VAL A 149 23.83 -2.37 -4.26
C VAL A 149 23.91 -1.13 -5.14
N THR A 150 23.93 -1.34 -6.45
CA THR A 150 23.96 -0.27 -7.45
C THR A 150 22.55 0.00 -7.99
N LEU A 151 22.32 1.20 -8.50
CA LEU A 151 21.05 1.57 -9.11
C LEU A 151 20.62 0.63 -10.24
N PRO A 152 21.49 0.27 -11.21
CA PRO A 152 21.12 -0.68 -12.26
C PRO A 152 20.66 -2.04 -11.73
N LYS A 153 21.30 -2.56 -10.67
CA LYS A 153 20.91 -3.83 -10.06
C LYS A 153 19.52 -3.78 -9.42
N VAL A 154 19.21 -2.69 -8.70
CA VAL A 154 17.86 -2.51 -8.12
C VAL A 154 16.82 -2.37 -9.22
N ARG A 155 17.14 -1.63 -10.30
CA ARG A 155 16.26 -1.48 -11.46
C ARG A 155 15.96 -2.83 -12.11
N GLU A 156 16.99 -3.61 -12.39
CA GLU A 156 16.86 -4.95 -12.98
C GLU A 156 16.00 -5.84 -12.09
N ALA A 157 16.32 -5.92 -10.78
CA ALA A 157 15.56 -6.73 -9.84
C ALA A 157 14.06 -6.31 -9.77
N LEU A 158 13.75 -5.02 -9.76
CA LEU A 158 12.36 -4.53 -9.79
C LEU A 158 11.63 -4.95 -11.07
N MET A 159 12.29 -4.85 -12.23
CA MET A 159 11.71 -5.28 -13.51
C MET A 159 11.56 -6.80 -13.60
N THR A 160 12.44 -7.57 -12.95
CA THR A 160 12.34 -9.03 -12.89
C THR A 160 11.17 -9.48 -12.02
N ILE A 161 11.00 -8.91 -10.82
CA ILE A 161 9.91 -9.30 -9.91
C ILE A 161 8.55 -8.74 -10.34
N ASP A 162 8.52 -7.63 -11.08
CA ASP A 162 7.29 -6.99 -11.57
C ASP A 162 7.43 -6.49 -13.03
N PRO A 163 7.28 -7.39 -14.02
CA PRO A 163 7.41 -7.03 -15.43
C PRO A 163 6.37 -6.04 -15.95
N LYS A 164 5.24 -5.85 -15.23
CA LYS A 164 4.20 -4.88 -15.58
C LYS A 164 4.42 -3.51 -14.97
N LEU A 165 5.50 -3.32 -14.22
CA LEU A 165 5.86 -2.04 -13.62
C LEU A 165 6.17 -1.02 -14.72
N ASP A 166 5.39 0.04 -14.79
CA ASP A 166 5.59 1.08 -15.79
C ASP A 166 6.83 1.94 -15.48
N LYS A 167 7.40 2.56 -16.51
CA LYS A 167 8.63 3.35 -16.41
C LYS A 167 8.52 4.51 -15.41
N GLN A 168 7.34 5.12 -15.28
CA GLN A 168 7.14 6.25 -14.36
C GLN A 168 7.16 5.78 -12.91
N THR A 169 6.45 4.69 -12.59
CA THR A 169 6.43 4.10 -11.26
C THR A 169 7.79 3.54 -10.86
N LEU A 170 8.47 2.83 -11.77
CA LEU A 170 9.84 2.35 -11.57
C LEU A 170 10.80 3.50 -11.22
N ASN A 171 10.75 4.60 -11.99
CA ASN A 171 11.58 5.76 -11.72
C ASN A 171 11.24 6.42 -10.39
N SER A 172 9.96 6.45 -9.98
CA SER A 172 9.56 6.91 -8.65
C SER A 172 10.22 6.06 -7.55
N TYR A 173 10.22 4.73 -7.68
CA TYR A 173 10.83 3.83 -6.71
C TYR A 173 12.35 4.02 -6.63
N LEU A 174 13.02 4.12 -7.77
CA LEU A 174 14.47 4.37 -7.82
C LEU A 174 14.83 5.74 -7.24
N SER A 175 14.04 6.77 -7.55
CA SER A 175 14.19 8.12 -6.96
C SER A 175 14.15 8.05 -5.44
N GLN A 176 13.18 7.33 -4.88
CA GLN A 176 13.04 7.17 -3.43
C GLN A 176 14.17 6.33 -2.80
N ALA A 177 14.51 5.19 -3.41
CA ALA A 177 15.59 4.31 -2.96
C ALA A 177 16.94 5.03 -2.87
N PHE A 178 17.27 5.83 -3.89
CA PHE A 178 18.58 6.48 -4.01
C PHE A 178 18.58 7.95 -3.55
N GLN A 179 17.41 8.52 -3.27
CA GLN A 179 17.21 9.96 -2.97
C GLN A 179 17.73 10.86 -4.09
N LEU A 180 17.36 10.52 -5.33
CA LEU A 180 17.73 11.27 -6.53
C LEU A 180 16.47 11.83 -7.18
N PRO A 181 16.47 13.09 -7.63
CA PRO A 181 15.37 13.61 -8.44
C PRO A 181 15.10 12.71 -9.64
N VAL A 182 13.82 12.52 -10.00
CA VAL A 182 13.43 11.69 -11.16
C VAL A 182 14.09 12.17 -12.46
N THR A 183 14.33 13.48 -12.58
CA THR A 183 15.03 14.11 -13.72
C THR A 183 16.52 13.75 -13.81
N GLU A 184 17.11 13.29 -12.72
CA GLU A 184 18.52 12.90 -12.62
C GLU A 184 18.70 11.37 -12.71
N LEU A 185 17.60 10.61 -12.81
CA LEU A 185 17.66 9.16 -13.00
C LEU A 185 18.07 8.82 -14.45
N PRO A 186 19.16 8.08 -14.65
CA PRO A 186 19.62 7.75 -16.00
C PRO A 186 18.66 6.78 -16.68
N GLU A 187 18.27 7.05 -17.92
CA GLU A 187 17.30 6.21 -18.62
C GLU A 187 17.88 4.83 -18.99
N GLU A 188 19.19 4.78 -19.25
CA GLU A 188 19.92 3.54 -19.56
C GLU A 188 21.01 3.27 -18.51
N PRO A 189 21.41 2.00 -18.33
CA PRO A 189 22.57 1.64 -17.52
C PRO A 189 23.86 2.10 -18.21
N GLU A 190 24.14 3.41 -18.17
CA GLU A 190 25.42 3.96 -18.59
C GLU A 190 26.50 3.67 -17.53
N GLU A 191 27.77 3.55 -17.92
CA GLU A 191 28.91 3.32 -17.00
C GLU A 191 28.96 4.30 -15.80
N LYS A 192 28.35 5.49 -15.92
CA LYS A 192 28.24 6.47 -14.83
C LYS A 192 27.30 6.04 -13.70
N THR A 193 26.32 5.16 -13.96
CA THR A 193 25.36 4.64 -12.96
C THR A 193 25.96 3.61 -12.01
N GLU A 194 27.07 2.96 -12.39
CA GLU A 194 27.79 2.04 -11.49
C GLU A 194 28.36 2.75 -10.26
N ASN A 195 28.53 4.08 -10.31
CA ASN A 195 29.02 4.88 -9.18
C ASN A 195 27.93 5.18 -8.13
N ILE A 196 26.65 4.98 -8.44
CA ILE A 196 25.55 5.21 -7.49
C ILE A 196 25.39 3.95 -6.65
N ILE A 197 26.14 3.89 -5.55
CA ILE A 197 26.24 2.72 -4.69
C ILE A 197 25.84 3.10 -3.26
N ILE A 198 24.85 2.40 -2.71
CA ILE A 198 24.43 2.54 -1.31
C ILE A 198 24.22 1.17 -0.67
N GLN A 199 24.08 1.12 0.65
CA GLN A 199 23.81 -0.12 1.36
C GLN A 199 22.39 -0.61 1.06
N LEU A 200 22.23 -1.93 0.86
CA LEU A 200 20.94 -2.54 0.59
C LEU A 200 19.93 -2.24 1.70
N GLN A 201 20.35 -2.29 2.96
CA GLN A 201 19.51 -1.92 4.09
C GLN A 201 18.89 -0.53 3.91
N THR A 202 19.69 0.46 3.51
CA THR A 202 19.22 1.82 3.29
C THR A 202 18.23 1.92 2.13
N VAL A 203 18.45 1.17 1.04
CA VAL A 203 17.48 1.09 -0.07
C VAL A 203 16.14 0.56 0.43
N LEU A 204 16.16 -0.58 1.13
CA LEU A 204 14.94 -1.22 1.63
C LEU A 204 14.22 -0.34 2.66
N GLU A 205 14.94 0.30 3.58
CA GLU A 205 14.34 1.24 4.55
C GLU A 205 13.67 2.43 3.85
N ARG A 206 14.28 2.99 2.81
CA ARG A 206 13.70 4.11 2.04
C ARG A 206 12.47 3.68 1.24
N LEU A 207 12.52 2.50 0.62
CA LEU A 207 11.36 1.92 -0.07
C LEU A 207 10.25 1.55 0.93
N GLN A 208 10.60 1.11 2.15
CA GLN A 208 9.67 0.87 3.25
C GLN A 208 8.96 2.16 3.68
N MET A 209 9.58 3.32 3.53
CA MET A 209 8.93 4.61 3.83
C MET A 209 8.02 5.08 2.68
N ALA A 210 8.31 4.69 1.43
CA ALA A 210 7.61 5.14 0.24
C ALA A 210 6.32 4.34 -0.06
N ASP A 211 5.50 4.84 -0.99
CA ASP A 211 4.38 4.06 -1.54
C ASP A 211 4.91 3.10 -2.61
N VAL A 212 5.11 1.84 -2.23
CA VAL A 212 5.68 0.80 -3.09
C VAL A 212 4.74 -0.39 -3.09
N ARG A 213 4.39 -0.87 -4.28
CA ARG A 213 3.46 -1.99 -4.48
C ARG A 213 3.70 -2.68 -5.81
N ARG A 214 3.18 -3.89 -5.90
CA ARG A 214 3.15 -4.68 -7.13
C ARG A 214 2.09 -4.14 -8.10
N MET A 215 2.45 -4.06 -9.39
CA MET A 215 1.60 -3.56 -10.47
C MET A 215 1.02 -4.69 -11.33
N GLY A 216 1.67 -5.86 -11.40
CA GLY A 216 1.20 -7.02 -12.15
C GLY A 216 1.13 -8.32 -11.35
N PRO A 217 0.37 -9.33 -11.84
CA PRO A 217 0.42 -10.66 -11.26
C PRO A 217 1.82 -11.25 -11.43
N ARG A 218 2.22 -12.10 -10.48
CA ARG A 218 3.50 -12.80 -10.55
C ARG A 218 3.44 -13.80 -11.70
N GLU A 219 4.42 -13.79 -12.61
CA GLU A 219 4.50 -14.75 -13.72
C GLU A 219 4.65 -16.22 -13.24
N GLN A 220 4.98 -16.44 -11.97
CA GLN A 220 5.25 -17.75 -11.38
C GLN A 220 4.10 -18.38 -10.58
N GLU A 221 2.92 -17.76 -10.48
CA GLU A 221 1.77 -18.48 -9.91
C GLU A 221 1.04 -19.25 -11.03
N PRO A 222 1.16 -20.59 -11.09
CA PRO A 222 0.32 -21.37 -12.00
C PRO A 222 -1.12 -21.18 -11.56
N VAL A 223 -1.95 -20.74 -12.49
CA VAL A 223 -3.41 -20.74 -12.35
C VAL A 223 -3.81 -22.18 -12.00
N SER A 224 -4.22 -22.42 -10.76
CA SER A 224 -4.83 -23.67 -10.32
C SER A 224 -6.33 -23.51 -10.28
#